data_AF-A0A2V9KW98-F1
#
_entry.id   AF-A0A2V9KW98-F1
#
_cell.length_a   1.000
_cell.length_b   1.000
_cell.length_c   1.000
_cell.angle_alpha   90.00
_cell.angle_beta   90.00
_cell.angle_gamma   90.00
#
_symmetry.space_group_name_H-M   'P 1'
#
loop_
_entity.id
_entity.type
_entity.pdbx_description
1 polymer ?
#
loop_
_entity_poly.entity_id
_entity_poly.type
_entity_poly.pdbx_seq_one_letter_code
_entity_poly.pdbx_strand_id
1 'polypeptide(L)'
;MRAGSLPRLCFVGPMVGRHAGYVPTQGLILADRFAEFHDSVISTSPVTNRYLRLADMVRTLVRRRRDIDVQCLEVYSGKSFVVEDIASRLAQRFGHRIVMWLHGGGMPEFMARFPDWMRRVLSRADVLVTPSRYLARSVQALGFEARVIPNALDVSQYPYRQRHRLRPRLFW
;
A
#
# COMPACT_ATOMS: atom_id res chain seq x y z
N MET A 1 -27.33 13.45 -7.49
CA MET A 1 -26.44 12.43 -6.88
C MET A 1 -26.70 12.46 -5.39
N ARG A 2 -27.22 11.37 -4.80
CA ARG A 2 -27.45 11.32 -3.34
C ARG A 2 -26.10 11.46 -2.65
N ALA A 3 -26.03 12.27 -1.59
CA ALA A 3 -24.87 12.33 -0.71
C ALA A 3 -24.62 10.92 -0.16
N GLY A 4 -23.74 10.18 -0.83
CA GLY A 4 -23.46 8.78 -0.53
C GLY A 4 -22.51 8.71 0.64
N SER A 5 -22.79 7.82 1.59
CA SER A 5 -21.84 7.43 2.63
C SER A 5 -20.47 7.16 2.00
N LEU A 6 -19.41 7.66 2.64
CA LEU A 6 -18.03 7.38 2.22
C LEU A 6 -17.81 5.85 2.10
N PRO A 7 -17.06 5.38 1.07
CA PRO A 7 -16.84 3.95 0.86
C PRO A 7 -16.02 3.35 2.00
N ARG A 8 -16.35 2.13 2.41
CA ARG A 8 -15.64 1.42 3.48
C ARG A 8 -14.29 0.92 2.95
N LEU A 9 -13.21 1.38 3.57
CA LEU A 9 -11.84 1.18 3.09
C LEU A 9 -11.15 0.07 3.87
N CYS A 10 -10.42 -0.81 3.17
CA CYS A 10 -9.52 -1.76 3.78
C CYS A 10 -8.08 -1.57 3.28
N PHE A 11 -7.19 -1.14 4.17
CA PHE A 11 -5.76 -1.04 3.89
C PHE A 11 -5.09 -2.39 4.17
N VAL A 12 -4.44 -2.93 3.14
CA VAL A 12 -3.74 -4.21 3.18
C VAL A 12 -2.28 -3.97 2.86
N GLY A 13 -1.42 -4.22 3.84
CA GLY A 13 0.00 -4.00 3.73
C GLY A 13 0.69 -4.25 5.06
N PRO A 14 2.01 -4.07 5.15
CA PRO A 14 2.77 -4.34 6.37
C PRO A 14 2.54 -3.24 7.43
N MET A 15 1.43 -3.31 8.16
CA MET A 15 1.04 -2.35 9.23
C MET A 15 1.83 -2.53 10.54
N VAL A 16 3.10 -2.90 10.46
CA VAL A 16 3.97 -3.21 11.62
C VAL A 16 4.49 -1.97 12.34
N GLY A 17 4.37 -0.78 11.74
CA GLY A 17 4.84 0.48 12.32
C GLY A 17 4.15 0.92 13.61
N ARG A 18 3.12 0.19 14.06
CA ARG A 18 2.54 0.38 15.41
C ARG A 18 3.44 -0.17 16.53
N HIS A 19 4.45 -0.97 16.20
CA HIS A 19 5.42 -1.51 17.17
C HIS A 19 6.65 -0.61 17.29
N ALA A 20 7.17 -0.46 18.51
CA ALA A 20 8.40 0.27 18.76
C ALA A 20 9.57 -0.33 17.93
N GLY A 21 10.36 0.55 17.29
CA GLY A 21 11.49 0.16 16.45
C GLY A 21 11.14 -0.13 14.98
N TYR A 22 9.87 -0.06 14.57
CA TYR A 22 9.45 -0.20 13.19
C TYR A 22 9.07 1.15 12.58
N VAL A 23 9.49 1.37 11.33
CA VAL A 23 9.10 2.57 10.58
C VAL A 23 7.67 2.39 10.05
N PRO A 24 6.76 3.35 10.30
CA PRO A 24 5.40 3.30 9.76
C PRO A 24 5.41 3.36 8.23
N THR A 25 4.59 2.49 7.63
CA THR A 25 4.37 2.50 6.19
C THR A 25 3.44 3.64 5.82
N GLN A 26 3.46 4.00 4.55
CA GLN A 26 2.57 5.01 4.01
C GLN A 26 1.11 4.53 4.04
N GLY A 27 0.87 3.23 3.83
CA GLY A 27 -0.46 2.63 4.06
C GLY A 27 -0.96 2.78 5.49
N LEU A 28 -0.10 2.61 6.50
CA LEU A 28 -0.47 2.79 7.91
C LEU A 28 -0.80 4.26 8.22
N ILE A 29 0.06 5.18 7.76
CA ILE A 29 -0.15 6.63 7.96
C ILE A 29 -1.48 7.05 7.32
N LEU A 30 -1.75 6.64 6.08
CA LEU A 30 -3.01 6.97 5.43
C LEU A 30 -4.19 6.33 6.14
N ALA A 31 -4.11 5.06 6.54
CA ALA A 31 -5.18 4.40 7.28
C ALA A 31 -5.56 5.16 8.56
N ASP A 32 -4.56 5.58 9.34
CA ASP A 32 -4.78 6.37 10.55
C ASP A 32 -5.40 7.75 10.23
N ARG A 33 -4.92 8.45 9.20
CA ARG A 33 -5.48 9.74 8.78
C ARG A 33 -6.90 9.63 8.24
N PHE A 34 -7.23 8.59 7.50
CA PHE A 34 -8.61 8.36 7.05
C PHE A 34 -9.53 8.05 8.24
N ALA A 35 -9.05 7.31 9.23
CA ALA A 35 -9.83 6.99 10.43
C ALA A 35 -10.19 8.24 11.27
N GLU A 36 -9.42 9.33 11.18
CA GLU A 36 -9.75 10.62 11.84
C GLU A 36 -11.05 11.25 11.31
N PHE A 37 -11.46 10.95 10.07
CA PHE A 37 -12.62 11.57 9.41
C PHE A 37 -13.62 10.56 8.85
N HIS A 38 -13.36 9.26 9.02
CA HIS A 38 -14.16 8.18 8.43
C HIS A 38 -14.18 6.93 9.32
N ASP A 39 -15.36 6.61 9.85
CA ASP A 39 -15.54 5.50 10.80
C ASP A 39 -15.37 4.09 10.18
N SER A 40 -15.27 3.96 8.85
CA SER A 40 -15.21 2.67 8.16
C SER A 40 -13.86 2.37 7.51
N VAL A 41 -12.78 2.54 8.29
CA VAL A 41 -11.43 2.14 7.88
C VAL A 41 -10.99 0.87 8.61
N ILE A 42 -10.60 -0.15 7.86
CA ILE A 42 -10.02 -1.38 8.38
C ILE A 42 -8.54 -1.43 7.97
N SER A 43 -7.63 -1.51 8.94
CA SER A 43 -6.22 -1.86 8.69
C SER A 43 -5.91 -3.25 9.25
N THR A 44 -5.29 -4.12 8.46
CA THR A 44 -4.89 -5.48 8.88
C THR A 44 -3.36 -5.59 8.95
N SER A 45 -2.81 -6.62 9.61
CA SER A 45 -1.37 -6.90 9.67
C SER A 45 -0.51 -6.08 10.66
N PRO A 46 -0.82 -6.07 11.97
CA PRO A 46 0.16 -5.64 12.98
C PRO A 46 1.23 -6.72 13.25
N VAL A 47 1.14 -7.92 12.65
CA VAL A 47 1.98 -9.07 13.02
C VAL A 47 3.36 -8.99 12.37
N THR A 48 4.43 -9.11 13.17
CA THR A 48 5.82 -9.03 12.71
C THR A 48 6.24 -10.25 11.86
N ASN A 49 5.80 -11.47 12.21
CA ASN A 49 6.10 -12.68 11.44
C ASN A 49 5.36 -12.70 10.09
N ARG A 50 6.10 -12.83 8.98
CA ARG A 50 5.55 -12.77 7.61
C ARG A 50 4.45 -13.78 7.29
N TYR A 51 4.51 -14.99 7.85
CA TYR A 51 3.53 -16.05 7.56
C TYR A 51 2.24 -15.85 8.36
N LEU A 52 2.39 -15.52 9.65
CA LEU A 52 1.25 -15.15 10.50
C LEU A 52 0.57 -13.88 9.98
N ARG A 53 1.35 -12.95 9.43
CA ARG A 53 0.86 -11.75 8.77
C ARG A 53 -0.01 -12.06 7.57
N LEU A 54 0.44 -12.96 6.69
CA LEU A 54 -0.37 -13.42 5.55
C LEU A 54 -1.68 -14.07 6.04
N ALA A 55 -1.60 -14.96 7.03
CA ALA A 55 -2.78 -15.60 7.59
C ALA A 55 -3.77 -14.58 8.20
N ASP A 56 -3.25 -13.57 8.89
CA ASP A 56 -4.06 -12.46 9.44
C ASP A 56 -4.75 -11.68 8.32
N MET A 57 -4.02 -11.26 7.30
CA MET A 57 -4.58 -10.53 6.15
C MET A 57 -5.69 -11.33 5.47
N VAL A 58 -5.43 -12.60 5.14
CA VAL A 58 -6.42 -13.48 4.50
C VAL A 58 -7.65 -13.65 5.38
N ARG A 59 -7.45 -13.95 6.67
CA ARG A 59 -8.55 -14.10 7.63
C ARG A 59 -9.41 -12.84 7.71
N THR A 60 -8.79 -11.67 7.78
CA THR A 60 -9.50 -10.39 7.84
C THR A 60 -10.32 -10.16 6.58
N LEU A 61 -9.70 -10.32 5.40
CA LEU A 61 -10.38 -10.13 4.12
C LEU A 61 -11.59 -11.08 3.96
N VAL A 62 -11.47 -12.33 4.41
CA VAL A 62 -12.58 -13.31 4.34
C VAL A 62 -13.69 -12.99 5.34
N ARG A 63 -13.35 -12.72 6.60
CA ARG A 63 -14.32 -12.49 7.68
C ARG A 63 -15.06 -11.17 7.50
N ARG A 64 -14.33 -10.11 7.14
CA ARG A 64 -14.84 -8.75 6.97
C ARG A 64 -15.22 -8.43 5.52
N ARG A 65 -15.31 -9.44 4.64
CA ARG A 65 -15.59 -9.23 3.20
C ARG A 65 -16.82 -8.37 2.88
N ARG A 66 -17.83 -8.38 3.75
CA ARG A 66 -19.06 -7.60 3.59
C ARG A 66 -18.94 -6.16 4.07
N ASP A 67 -17.84 -5.82 4.76
CA ASP A 67 -17.52 -4.53 5.37
C ASP A 67 -16.49 -3.73 4.55
N ILE A 68 -16.18 -4.20 3.34
CA ILE A 68 -15.12 -3.65 2.49
C ILE A 68 -15.75 -3.33 1.14
N ASP A 69 -15.68 -2.06 0.74
CA ASP A 69 -16.06 -1.62 -0.59
C ASP A 69 -14.82 -1.43 -1.47
N VAL A 70 -13.74 -0.90 -0.88
CA VAL A 70 -12.47 -0.64 -1.56
C VAL A 70 -11.32 -1.25 -0.76
N GLN A 71 -10.49 -2.05 -1.43
CA GLN A 71 -9.23 -2.55 -0.91
C GLN A 71 -8.07 -1.69 -1.44
N CYS A 72 -7.34 -1.06 -0.52
CA CYS A 72 -6.10 -0.34 -0.78
C CYS A 72 -4.92 -1.28 -0.47
N LEU A 73 -4.38 -1.92 -1.51
CA LEU A 73 -3.32 -2.93 -1.39
C LEU A 73 -1.94 -2.31 -1.64
N GLU A 74 -1.08 -2.28 -0.63
CA GLU A 74 0.33 -1.95 -0.80
C GLU A 74 1.04 -3.10 -1.53
N VAL A 75 1.64 -2.81 -2.68
CA VAL A 75 2.35 -3.76 -3.53
C VAL A 75 3.85 -3.52 -3.43
N TYR A 76 4.58 -4.55 -3.00
CA TYR A 76 6.03 -4.56 -2.90
C TYR A 76 6.62 -5.67 -3.79
N SER A 77 7.95 -5.67 -3.97
CA SER A 77 8.64 -6.71 -4.73
C SER A 77 9.18 -7.83 -3.84
N GLY A 78 9.60 -8.93 -4.48
CA GLY A 78 10.24 -10.06 -3.80
C GLY A 78 9.24 -11.03 -3.19
N LYS A 79 9.57 -11.59 -2.01
CA LYS A 79 8.76 -12.66 -1.39
C LYS A 79 7.39 -12.20 -0.89
N SER A 80 7.21 -10.90 -0.65
CA SER A 80 5.90 -10.36 -0.27
C SER A 80 4.87 -10.51 -1.38
N PHE A 81 5.30 -10.57 -2.65
CA PHE A 81 4.42 -10.58 -3.81
C PHE A 81 3.40 -11.73 -3.85
N VAL A 82 3.68 -12.83 -3.14
CA VAL A 82 2.71 -13.91 -2.91
C VAL A 82 1.48 -13.41 -2.12
N VAL A 83 1.70 -12.57 -1.11
CA VAL A 83 0.64 -11.94 -0.31
C VAL A 83 -0.22 -11.06 -1.19
N GLU A 84 0.41 -10.24 -2.03
CA GLU A 84 -0.28 -9.31 -2.92
C GLU A 84 -1.08 -10.03 -4.02
N ASP A 85 -0.57 -11.15 -4.53
CA ASP A 85 -1.32 -12.04 -5.44
C ASP A 85 -2.57 -12.61 -4.73
N ILE A 86 -2.43 -13.15 -3.52
CA ILE A 86 -3.56 -13.73 -2.77
C ILE A 86 -4.60 -12.65 -2.41
N ALA A 87 -4.17 -11.53 -1.87
CA ALA A 87 -5.04 -10.44 -1.43
C ALA A 87 -5.87 -9.87 -2.60
N SER A 88 -5.23 -9.63 -3.74
CA SER A 88 -5.91 -9.15 -4.95
C SER A 88 -6.88 -10.16 -5.55
N ARG A 89 -6.59 -11.47 -5.48
CA ARG A 89 -7.56 -12.51 -5.87
C ARG A 89 -8.79 -12.51 -4.97
N LEU A 90 -8.59 -12.37 -3.66
CA LEU A 90 -9.70 -12.33 -2.71
C LEU A 90 -10.60 -11.13 -2.95
N ALA A 91 -10.03 -9.97 -3.23
CA ALA A 91 -10.82 -8.78 -3.54
C ALA A 91 -11.66 -8.95 -4.82
N GLN A 92 -11.10 -9.49 -5.91
CA GLN A 92 -11.90 -9.82 -7.10
C GLN A 92 -13.02 -10.82 -6.77
N ARG A 93 -12.68 -11.86 -5.99
CA ARG A 93 -13.64 -12.91 -5.59
C ARG A 93 -14.79 -12.37 -4.74
N PHE A 94 -14.56 -11.32 -3.98
CA PHE A 94 -15.54 -10.67 -3.10
C PHE A 94 -16.20 -9.43 -3.71
N GLY A 95 -15.79 -9.02 -4.91
CA GLY A 95 -16.35 -7.86 -5.60
C GLY A 95 -15.88 -6.52 -5.03
N HIS A 96 -14.75 -6.49 -4.33
CA HIS A 96 -14.15 -5.25 -3.83
C HIS A 96 -13.49 -4.50 -4.99
N ARG A 97 -13.59 -3.17 -4.98
CA ARG A 97 -12.74 -2.33 -5.85
C ARG A 97 -11.31 -2.36 -5.33
N ILE A 98 -10.33 -2.43 -6.22
CA ILE A 98 -8.92 -2.63 -5.85
C ILE A 98 -8.09 -1.44 -6.32
N VAL A 99 -7.52 -0.72 -5.35
CA VAL A 99 -6.45 0.24 -5.58
C VAL A 99 -5.14 -0.43 -5.19
N MET A 100 -4.29 -0.74 -6.18
CA MET A 100 -2.94 -1.23 -5.90
C MET A 100 -1.97 -0.06 -5.86
N TRP A 101 -1.31 0.10 -4.73
CA TRP A 101 -0.32 1.13 -4.49
C TRP A 101 1.08 0.53 -4.51
N LEU A 102 1.84 0.82 -5.56
CA LEU A 102 3.14 0.22 -5.80
C LEU A 102 4.24 0.96 -5.03
N HIS A 103 5.10 0.20 -4.37
CA HIS A 103 6.20 0.68 -3.57
C HIS A 103 7.50 -0.08 -3.85
N GLY A 104 8.63 0.50 -3.43
CA GLY A 104 9.92 -0.18 -3.39
C GLY A 104 10.77 0.05 -4.64
N GLY A 105 12.06 0.32 -4.42
CA GLY A 105 13.01 0.59 -5.50
C GLY A 105 13.31 -0.62 -6.38
N GLY A 106 13.24 -1.84 -5.82
CA GLY A 106 13.53 -3.09 -6.52
C GLY A 106 12.38 -3.66 -7.36
N MET A 107 11.36 -2.85 -7.65
CA MET A 107 10.20 -3.28 -8.43
C MET A 107 10.53 -3.52 -9.91
N PRO A 108 11.29 -2.65 -10.60
CA PRO A 108 11.64 -2.86 -12.01
C PRO A 108 12.40 -4.16 -12.25
N GLU A 109 13.37 -4.48 -11.40
CA GLU A 109 14.16 -5.71 -11.49
C GLU A 109 13.27 -6.94 -11.25
N PHE A 110 12.33 -6.84 -10.30
CA PHE A 110 11.37 -7.90 -10.03
C PHE A 110 10.39 -8.10 -11.21
N MET A 111 9.94 -7.02 -11.83
CA MET A 111 9.11 -7.05 -13.04
C MET A 111 9.83 -7.70 -14.22
N ALA A 112 11.11 -7.38 -14.42
CA ALA A 112 11.92 -8.00 -15.45
C ALA A 112 12.11 -9.51 -15.20
N ARG A 113 12.25 -9.92 -13.93
CA ARG A 113 12.43 -11.32 -13.55
C ARG A 113 11.15 -12.15 -13.60
N PHE A 114 9.99 -11.56 -13.28
CA PHE A 114 8.70 -12.25 -13.20
C PHE A 114 7.58 -11.50 -13.95
N PRO A 115 7.72 -11.26 -15.26
CA PRO A 115 6.84 -10.34 -15.99
C PRO A 115 5.40 -10.85 -16.07
N ASP A 116 5.19 -12.15 -16.28
CA ASP A 116 3.83 -12.71 -16.40
C ASP A 116 3.09 -12.75 -15.07
N TRP A 117 3.83 -12.99 -13.97
CA TRP A 117 3.25 -12.93 -12.64
C TRP A 117 2.82 -11.50 -12.30
N MET A 118 3.67 -10.52 -12.58
CA MET A 118 3.35 -9.11 -12.40
C MET A 118 2.15 -8.70 -13.24
N ARG A 119 2.11 -9.03 -14.55
CA ARG A 119 0.96 -8.74 -15.41
C ARG A 119 -0.33 -9.33 -14.86
N ARG A 120 -0.31 -10.60 -14.44
CA ARG A 120 -1.48 -11.30 -13.90
C ARG A 120 -2.02 -10.68 -12.62
N VAL A 121 -1.16 -10.11 -11.78
CA VAL A 121 -1.58 -9.50 -10.51
C VAL A 121 -2.02 -8.06 -10.75
N LEU A 122 -1.22 -7.26 -11.45
CA LEU A 122 -1.53 -5.85 -11.72
C LEU A 122 -2.81 -5.68 -12.55
N SER A 123 -3.14 -6.62 -13.44
CA SER A 123 -4.39 -6.60 -14.22
C SER A 123 -5.65 -6.74 -13.38
N ARG A 124 -5.53 -7.07 -12.10
CA ARG A 124 -6.67 -7.15 -11.18
C ARG A 124 -7.04 -5.82 -10.55
N ALA A 125 -6.15 -4.82 -10.63
CA ALA A 125 -6.41 -3.51 -10.06
C ALA A 125 -7.46 -2.76 -10.88
N ASP A 126 -8.39 -2.10 -10.20
CA ASP A 126 -9.22 -1.06 -10.84
C ASP A 126 -8.38 0.21 -11.08
N VAL A 127 -7.46 0.51 -10.15
CA VAL A 127 -6.54 1.64 -10.26
C VAL A 127 -5.15 1.25 -9.74
N LEU A 128 -4.13 1.60 -10.51
CA LEU A 128 -2.73 1.54 -10.08
C LEU A 128 -2.27 2.93 -9.63
N VAL A 129 -1.59 2.98 -8.48
CA VAL A 129 -1.02 4.19 -7.89
C VAL A 129 0.46 3.97 -7.59
N THR A 130 1.27 5.00 -7.75
CA THR A 130 2.71 4.99 -7.41
C THR A 130 3.11 6.29 -6.72
N PRO A 131 4.16 6.29 -5.86
CA PRO A 131 4.64 7.50 -5.19
C PRO A 131 5.44 8.44 -6.11
N SER A 132 5.88 7.96 -7.28
CA SER A 132 6.79 8.71 -8.15
C SER A 132 6.63 8.33 -9.62
N ARG A 133 7.01 9.27 -10.49
CA ARG A 133 7.04 9.04 -11.95
C ARG A 133 8.01 7.91 -12.34
N TYR A 134 9.03 7.65 -11.53
CA TYR A 134 9.97 6.55 -11.77
C TYR A 134 9.24 5.20 -11.78
N LEU A 135 8.45 4.91 -10.73
CA LEU A 135 7.68 3.68 -10.67
C LEU A 135 6.55 3.65 -11.70
N ALA A 136 5.88 4.78 -11.94
CA ALA A 136 4.88 4.87 -13.00
C ALA A 136 5.44 4.48 -14.38
N ARG A 137 6.65 4.93 -14.73
CA ARG A 137 7.32 4.54 -15.99
C ARG A 137 7.68 3.05 -16.01
N SER A 138 8.06 2.48 -14.88
CA SER A 138 8.47 1.08 -14.83
C SER A 138 7.33 0.10 -15.14
N VAL A 139 6.08 0.43 -14.79
CA VAL A 139 4.92 -0.41 -15.12
C VAL A 139 4.42 -0.24 -16.56
N GLN A 140 4.77 0.86 -17.23
CA GLN A 140 4.46 1.07 -18.66
C GLN A 140 5.12 0.01 -19.54
N ALA A 141 6.31 -0.46 -19.17
CA ALA A 141 6.99 -1.55 -19.87
C ALA A 141 6.20 -2.88 -19.84
N LEU A 142 5.27 -3.04 -18.89
CA LEU A 142 4.35 -4.17 -18.81
C LEU A 142 2.98 -3.90 -19.42
N GLY A 143 2.75 -2.71 -19.99
CA GLY A 143 1.48 -2.30 -20.60
C GLY A 143 0.48 -1.66 -19.62
N PHE A 144 0.94 -1.20 -18.46
CA PHE A 144 0.08 -0.58 -17.45
C PHE A 144 0.35 0.91 -17.30
N GLU A 145 -0.70 1.65 -16.94
CA GLU A 145 -0.60 3.04 -16.51
C GLU A 145 -0.87 3.14 -15.01
N ALA A 146 -0.05 3.93 -14.31
CA ALA A 146 -0.25 4.21 -12.89
C ALA A 146 -0.32 5.70 -12.63
N ARG A 147 -1.28 6.09 -11.78
CA ARG A 147 -1.40 7.48 -11.30
C ARG A 147 -0.30 7.76 -10.28
N VAL A 148 0.31 8.94 -10.37
CA VAL A 148 1.32 9.36 -9.38
C VAL A 148 0.62 10.09 -8.24
N ILE A 149 0.62 9.48 -7.06
CA ILE A 149 0.18 10.10 -5.80
C ILE A 149 1.37 10.05 -4.85
N PRO A 150 2.04 11.18 -4.59
CA PRO A 150 3.22 11.21 -3.74
C PRO A 150 2.88 10.80 -2.30
N ASN A 151 3.87 10.26 -1.60
CA ASN A 151 3.76 9.87 -0.20
C ASN A 151 3.31 11.06 0.67
N ALA A 152 2.46 10.78 1.65
CA ALA A 152 2.02 11.78 2.61
C ALA A 152 3.18 12.14 3.54
N LEU A 153 3.34 13.43 3.77
CA LEU A 153 4.32 13.99 4.70
C LEU A 153 3.63 15.07 5.53
N ASP A 154 3.69 14.93 6.86
CA ASP A 154 3.24 15.97 7.77
C ASP A 154 4.32 17.06 7.87
N VAL A 155 4.17 18.12 7.08
CA VAL A 155 5.16 19.20 6.99
C VAL A 155 5.36 19.89 8.34
N SER A 156 4.39 19.84 9.25
CA SER A 156 4.52 20.42 10.59
C SER A 156 5.62 19.75 11.43
N GLN A 157 5.95 18.48 11.12
CA GLN A 157 7.03 17.74 11.78
C GLN A 157 8.42 18.09 11.24
N TYR A 158 8.51 18.88 10.16
CA TYR A 158 9.76 19.24 9.49
C TYR A 158 9.98 20.77 9.48
N PRO A 159 10.12 21.41 10.65
CA PRO A 159 10.39 22.84 10.71
C PRO A 159 11.71 23.17 10.02
N TYR A 160 11.71 24.27 9.26
CA TYR A 160 12.92 24.74 8.59
C TYR A 160 14.01 25.03 9.63
N ARG A 161 15.20 24.48 9.40
CA ARG A 161 16.38 24.71 10.24
C ARG A 161 17.52 25.26 9.40
N GLN A 162 17.76 26.56 9.50
CA GLN A 162 18.94 27.19 8.90
C GLN A 162 20.22 26.68 9.58
N ARG A 163 21.14 26.13 8.80
CA ARG A 163 22.43 25.63 9.31
C ARG A 163 23.54 26.61 8.92
N HIS A 164 24.06 27.36 9.89
CA HIS A 164 25.18 28.30 9.68
C HIS A 164 26.56 27.62 9.67
N ARG A 165 26.67 26.42 10.27
CA ARG A 165 27.87 25.60 10.25
C ARG A 165 27.52 24.23 9.72
N LEU A 166 28.05 23.89 8.55
CA LEU A 166 27.86 22.58 7.93
C LEU A 166 28.73 21.56 8.66
N ARG A 167 28.12 20.51 9.22
CA ARG A 167 28.82 19.35 9.79
C ARG A 167 28.20 18.08 9.20
N PRO A 168 29.00 17.11 8.72
CA PRO A 168 28.47 15.87 8.19
C PRO A 168 27.94 15.00 9.35
N ARG A 169 26.63 15.05 9.57
CA ARG A 169 25.90 14.05 10.35
C ARG A 169 25.10 13.22 9.35
N LEU A 170 25.64 12.05 9.01
CA LEU A 170 25.10 11.17 7.96
C LEU A 170 23.88 10.36 8.41
N PHE A 171 23.57 10.37 9.70
CA PHE A 171 22.43 9.68 10.28
C PHE A 171 21.54 10.66 11.05
N TRP A 172 20.24 10.39 11.02
CA TRP A 172 19.20 11.11 11.75
C TRP A 172 18.99 10.52 13.14
#